data_AF-A0A3D3YXW7-F1
#
_entry.id   AF-A0A3D3YXW7-F1
#
_cell.length_a   1.000
_cell.length_b   1.000
_cell.length_c   1.000
_cell.angle_alpha   90.00
_cell.angle_beta   90.00
_cell.angle_gamma   90.00
#
_symmetry.space_group_name_H-M   'P 1'
#
loop_
_entity.id
_entity.type
_entity.pdbx_description
1 polymer ?
#
loop_
_entity_poly.entity_id
_entity_poly.type
_entity_poly.pdbx_seq_one_letter_code
_entity_poly.pdbx_strand_id
1 'polypeptide(L)'
;RDVKPANILVAAEPAADPPEHVYLSDFGLTKRASSDSGVTGTGQFLGSIDYAAPEQFQGRALDGRTDQYALGCVLFECLTGAPPFVRDNEAATMYAHLTDPPPSLHDARPDLPVAVGAVVARAMAKAPEDRFGSCGELLAAFADATGSNVPKIPPAVRTNRRRWPVIGAAAATVIASVAVLAVVLRNGHPASAPPDTHSPAAVSFTQGLVRLDPSTGRVVARTAFPLFQGHGVAFVLDAVAAGPTGVWVSGGAQNRLIKVDPNTNRIELRTGPLSVDALTLLQDGTPAVLNFQEIDLIDPATGGVSDVFRASPNIGPEGNGSIAADLNAVWYIDSQEQALYRGNFDTRKFRSTLLPGQPNAVVSGSDGVWVTDNIAGELLRIDPATGMITHRISLPGSADALADGMGSVWVMDRVDGTVIRVDPATNRVLQTIAVGTAPTGISVGAGAVWVSNGDDATVSKIDPTTTKVTTFPVGGRALAVGADDQGVWVLVGLPA
;
A
#
# COMPACT_ATOMS: atom_id res chain seq x y z
N ARG A 1 -13.25 15.56 3.86
CA ARG A 1 -12.20 15.16 2.89
C ARG A 1 -12.41 13.76 2.32
N ASP A 2 -13.65 13.31 2.15
CA ASP A 2 -13.99 12.06 1.47
C ASP A 2 -15.41 12.20 0.87
N VAL A 3 -15.64 13.29 0.13
CA VAL A 3 -16.94 13.54 -0.48
C VAL A 3 -17.06 12.66 -1.73
N LYS A 4 -18.02 11.73 -1.73
CA LYS A 4 -18.27 10.75 -2.81
C LYS A 4 -19.70 10.21 -2.70
N PRO A 5 -20.26 9.59 -3.75
CA PRO A 5 -21.64 9.09 -3.72
C PRO A 5 -21.90 8.09 -2.58
N ALA A 6 -20.95 7.18 -2.30
CA ALA A 6 -21.06 6.20 -1.23
C ALA A 6 -21.22 6.80 0.18
N ASN A 7 -20.82 8.06 0.38
CA ASN A 7 -20.95 8.76 1.65
C ASN A 7 -22.18 9.68 1.71
N ILE A 8 -23.00 9.70 0.66
CA ILE A 8 -24.22 10.52 0.57
C ILE A 8 -25.43 9.59 0.69
N LEU A 9 -26.16 9.69 1.80
CA LEU A 9 -27.35 8.89 2.06
C LEU A 9 -28.59 9.65 1.65
N VAL A 10 -29.47 9.01 0.88
CA VAL A 10 -30.78 9.57 0.51
C VAL A 10 -31.84 8.86 1.35
N ALA A 11 -32.57 9.62 2.16
CA ALA A 11 -33.67 9.06 2.93
C ALA A 11 -34.86 8.75 2.02
N ALA A 12 -35.22 7.48 1.93
CA ALA A 12 -36.44 7.04 1.26
C ALA A 12 -37.62 7.17 2.25
N GLU A 13 -38.39 8.27 2.18
CA GLU A 13 -39.70 8.32 2.81
C GLU A 13 -40.83 8.27 1.77
N PRO A 14 -41.87 7.44 1.99
CA PRO A 14 -43.07 7.49 1.17
C PRO A 14 -43.92 8.71 1.56
N ALA A 15 -44.03 9.65 0.62
CA ALA A 15 -45.15 10.61 0.53
C ALA A 15 -45.39 11.55 1.73
N ALA A 16 -44.35 12.22 2.24
CA ALA A 16 -44.54 13.46 2.99
C ALA A 16 -43.62 14.55 2.45
N ASP A 17 -44.22 15.69 2.07
CA ASP A 17 -43.55 16.98 1.93
C ASP A 17 -42.88 17.32 3.29
N PRO A 18 -41.55 17.44 3.39
CA PRO A 18 -40.60 17.97 2.40
C PRO A 18 -39.84 16.91 1.57
N PRO A 19 -39.14 17.33 0.48
CA PRO A 19 -38.44 16.44 -0.45
C PRO A 19 -37.38 15.56 0.22
N GLU A 20 -37.06 14.45 -0.46
CA GLU A 20 -35.98 13.50 -0.16
C GLU A 20 -34.80 14.18 0.53
N HIS A 21 -34.60 13.87 1.81
CA HIS A 21 -33.55 14.49 2.60
C HIS A 21 -32.23 13.77 2.33
N VAL A 22 -31.20 14.55 2.00
CA VAL A 22 -29.86 14.03 1.73
C VAL A 22 -28.98 14.26 2.95
N TYR A 23 -28.39 13.18 3.48
CA TYR A 23 -27.48 13.20 4.61
C TYR A 23 -26.06 12.93 4.15
N LEU A 24 -25.11 13.73 4.64
CA LEU A 24 -23.69 13.38 4.53
C LEU A 24 -23.34 12.44 5.69
N SER A 25 -22.77 11.29 5.34
CA SER A 25 -22.28 10.28 6.28
C SER A 25 -20.75 10.20 6.23
N ASP A 26 -20.17 9.48 7.18
CA ASP A 26 -18.73 9.26 7.29
C ASP A 26 -17.86 10.54 7.30
N PHE A 27 -17.86 11.21 8.46
CA PHE A 27 -17.10 12.45 8.67
C PHE A 27 -15.57 12.26 8.80
N GLY A 28 -15.02 11.13 8.36
CA GLY A 28 -13.57 10.92 8.21
C GLY A 28 -12.79 11.11 9.51
N LEU A 29 -13.31 10.60 10.64
CA LEU A 29 -12.67 10.69 11.96
C LEU A 29 -11.28 10.02 12.01
N THR A 30 -10.95 9.18 11.03
CA THR A 30 -9.64 8.54 10.84
C THR A 30 -8.62 9.39 10.07
N LYS A 31 -9.02 10.47 9.36
CA LYS A 31 -8.09 11.31 8.56
C LYS A 31 -7.45 12.49 9.33
N ARG A 32 -7.78 12.70 10.62
CA ARG A 32 -7.27 13.85 11.42
C ARG A 32 -5.92 13.62 12.09
N ALA A 33 -5.36 12.41 12.06
CA ALA A 33 -3.99 12.16 12.53
C ALA A 33 -2.90 12.42 11.47
N SER A 34 -3.30 12.69 10.22
CA SER A 34 -2.39 12.79 9.06
C SER A 34 -2.41 14.20 8.45
N SER A 35 -2.31 15.24 9.29
CA SER A 35 -2.10 16.61 8.81
C SER A 35 -0.61 16.96 8.81
N ASP A 36 0.13 16.24 7.98
CA ASP A 36 1.36 16.63 7.27
C ASP A 36 1.73 15.41 6.41
N SER A 37 1.93 15.59 5.10
CA SER A 37 2.02 14.56 4.05
C SER A 37 0.69 13.95 3.57
N GLY A 38 0.08 14.56 2.54
CA GLY A 38 -1.01 13.95 1.77
C GLY A 38 -0.57 12.82 0.82
N VAL A 39 0.62 12.27 1.01
CA VAL A 39 1.05 11.00 0.40
C VAL A 39 1.60 10.16 1.53
N THR A 40 0.83 9.20 2.02
CA THR A 40 1.38 8.15 2.89
C THR A 40 2.40 7.36 2.07
N GLY A 41 3.55 7.03 2.67
CA GLY A 41 4.75 6.43 2.03
C GLY A 41 4.57 5.04 1.38
N THR A 42 3.33 4.67 1.05
CA THR A 42 2.88 3.38 0.53
C THR A 42 2.12 3.47 -0.79
N GLY A 43 1.97 4.65 -1.41
CA GLY A 43 1.32 4.79 -2.73
C GLY A 43 -0.19 4.50 -2.74
N GLN A 44 -0.77 4.08 -1.62
CA GLN A 44 -2.22 3.99 -1.46
C GLN A 44 -2.78 5.37 -1.19
N PHE A 45 -3.54 5.88 -2.15
CA PHE A 45 -4.43 7.00 -1.88
C PHE A 45 -5.57 6.50 -0.99
N LEU A 46 -5.61 6.94 0.27
CA LEU A 46 -6.69 6.58 1.19
C LEU A 46 -7.95 7.42 0.87
N GLY A 47 -8.71 6.97 -0.13
CA GLY A 47 -9.98 7.56 -0.60
C GLY A 47 -10.37 7.03 -1.98
N SER A 48 -11.59 7.33 -2.43
CA SER A 48 -11.99 7.04 -3.82
C SER A 48 -11.29 8.02 -4.77
N ILE A 49 -10.36 7.53 -5.58
CA ILE A 49 -9.48 8.34 -6.45
C ILE A 49 -10.30 9.17 -7.45
N ASP A 50 -11.48 8.69 -7.85
CA ASP A 50 -12.37 9.32 -8.84
C ASP A 50 -12.92 10.71 -8.44
N TYR A 51 -12.82 11.07 -7.15
CA TYR A 51 -13.31 12.34 -6.61
C TYR A 51 -12.21 13.15 -5.91
N ALA A 52 -10.98 12.66 -5.91
CA ALA A 52 -9.90 13.22 -5.14
C ALA A 52 -9.32 14.49 -5.77
N ALA A 53 -9.12 15.52 -4.95
CA ALA A 53 -8.56 16.77 -5.43
C ALA A 53 -7.05 16.67 -5.72
N PRO A 54 -6.51 17.42 -6.70
CA PRO A 54 -5.09 17.40 -7.06
C PRO A 54 -4.14 17.62 -5.88
N GLU A 55 -4.49 18.55 -4.99
CA GLU A 55 -3.70 18.88 -3.81
C GLU A 55 -3.58 17.72 -2.81
N GLN A 56 -4.51 16.76 -2.83
CA GLN A 56 -4.44 15.56 -2.00
C GLN A 56 -3.30 14.67 -2.46
N PHE A 57 -3.17 14.40 -3.77
CA PHE A 57 -2.06 13.59 -4.32
C PHE A 57 -0.69 14.27 -4.21
N GLN A 58 -0.66 15.60 -4.15
CA GLN A 58 0.56 16.39 -4.06
C GLN A 58 1.05 16.61 -2.63
N GLY A 59 0.28 16.14 -1.63
CA GLY A 59 0.58 16.37 -0.23
C GLY A 59 0.57 17.84 0.22
N ARG A 60 -0.13 18.70 -0.52
CA ARG A 60 -0.23 20.14 -0.22
C ARG A 60 -1.22 20.39 0.92
N ALA A 61 -1.16 21.61 1.50
CA ALA A 61 -2.11 22.01 2.53
C ALA A 61 -3.55 21.94 1.99
N LEU A 62 -4.40 21.22 2.73
CA LEU A 62 -5.77 20.96 2.32
C LEU A 62 -6.72 21.89 3.10
N ASP A 63 -7.69 22.50 2.42
CA ASP A 63 -8.74 23.32 3.03
C ASP A 63 -10.15 22.89 2.56
N GLY A 64 -11.17 23.74 2.73
CA GLY A 64 -12.54 23.43 2.28
C GLY A 64 -12.69 23.31 0.76
N ARG A 65 -11.76 23.84 -0.02
CA ARG A 65 -11.76 23.75 -1.50
C ARG A 65 -11.41 22.36 -1.99
N THR A 66 -10.75 21.54 -1.17
CA THR A 66 -10.54 20.11 -1.42
C THR A 66 -11.88 19.37 -1.46
N ASP A 67 -12.75 19.61 -0.49
CA ASP A 67 -14.10 19.03 -0.48
C ASP A 67 -14.99 19.59 -1.59
N GLN A 68 -14.76 20.84 -2.01
CA GLN A 68 -15.45 21.47 -3.13
C GLN A 68 -15.12 20.82 -4.48
N TYR A 69 -13.85 20.45 -4.70
CA TYR A 69 -13.45 19.72 -5.91
C TYR A 69 -14.17 18.38 -5.99
N ALA A 70 -14.13 17.61 -4.90
CA ALA A 70 -14.79 16.31 -4.80
C ALA A 70 -16.30 16.43 -5.01
N LEU A 71 -16.93 17.46 -4.44
CA LEU A 71 -18.34 17.78 -4.69
C LEU A 71 -18.61 18.14 -6.17
N GLY A 72 -17.67 18.80 -6.85
CA GLY A 72 -17.73 19.04 -8.28
C GLY A 72 -17.70 17.75 -9.11
N CYS A 73 -16.86 16.78 -8.72
CA CYS A 73 -16.82 15.46 -9.35
C CYS A 73 -18.13 14.68 -9.12
N VAL A 74 -18.66 14.67 -7.90
CA VAL A 74 -19.97 14.06 -7.58
C VAL A 74 -21.07 14.70 -8.41
N LEU A 75 -21.09 16.03 -8.52
CA LEU A 75 -22.07 16.76 -9.30
C LEU A 75 -21.99 16.41 -10.79
N PHE A 76 -20.78 16.27 -11.34
CA PHE A 76 -20.58 15.80 -12.71
C PHE A 76 -21.21 14.42 -12.90
N GLU A 77 -20.91 13.46 -12.01
CA GLU A 77 -21.44 12.10 -12.09
C GLU A 77 -22.96 12.04 -11.92
N CYS A 78 -23.55 12.82 -11.01
CA CYS A 78 -25.00 12.91 -10.89
C CYS A 78 -25.67 13.37 -12.20
N LEU A 79 -24.98 14.17 -13.02
CA LEU A 79 -25.51 14.71 -14.27
C LEU A 79 -25.23 13.81 -15.48
N THR A 80 -24.10 13.09 -15.49
CA THR A 80 -23.64 12.30 -16.64
C THR A 80 -23.80 10.79 -16.46
N GLY A 81 -23.95 10.32 -15.22
CA GLY A 81 -23.98 8.90 -14.85
C GLY A 81 -22.59 8.26 -14.69
N ALA A 82 -21.49 9.01 -14.85
CA ALA A 82 -20.12 8.51 -14.69
C ALA A 82 -19.20 9.59 -14.10
N PRO A 83 -18.15 9.22 -13.34
CA PRO A 83 -17.19 10.19 -12.81
C PRO A 83 -16.45 10.93 -13.96
N PRO A 84 -15.86 12.10 -13.68
CA PRO A 84 -15.26 12.95 -14.71
C PRO A 84 -14.09 12.28 -15.44
N PHE A 85 -13.24 11.53 -14.73
CA PHE A 85 -12.05 10.92 -15.32
C PHE A 85 -12.13 9.40 -15.27
N VAL A 86 -12.90 8.81 -16.18
CA VAL A 86 -12.86 7.37 -16.39
C VAL A 86 -11.59 7.02 -17.17
N ARG A 87 -10.74 6.17 -16.59
CA ARG A 87 -9.51 5.64 -17.20
C ARG A 87 -9.40 4.15 -16.89
N ASP A 88 -8.56 3.46 -17.65
CA ASP A 88 -8.38 2.01 -17.55
C ASP A 88 -7.58 1.56 -16.31
N ASN A 89 -7.04 2.49 -15.51
CA ASN A 89 -6.35 2.21 -14.25
C ASN A 89 -6.29 3.46 -13.34
N GLU A 90 -6.14 3.24 -12.04
CA GLU A 90 -6.11 4.28 -11.00
C GLU A 90 -5.00 5.32 -11.18
N ALA A 91 -3.81 4.92 -11.65
CA ALA A 91 -2.70 5.84 -11.87
C ALA A 91 -3.00 6.83 -13.00
N ALA A 92 -3.68 6.38 -14.06
CA ALA A 92 -4.17 7.22 -15.13
C ALA A 92 -5.30 8.14 -14.66
N THR A 93 -6.20 7.67 -13.79
CA THR A 93 -7.23 8.50 -13.16
C THR A 93 -6.60 9.59 -12.28
N MET A 94 -5.63 9.23 -11.43
CA MET A 94 -4.86 10.18 -10.63
C MET A 94 -4.14 11.20 -11.50
N TYR A 95 -3.45 10.75 -12.55
CA TYR A 95 -2.78 11.64 -13.50
C TYR A 95 -3.79 12.59 -14.17
N ALA A 96 -4.95 12.10 -14.60
CA ALA A 96 -6.01 12.93 -15.17
C ALA A 96 -6.55 13.96 -14.16
N HIS A 97 -6.71 13.58 -12.89
CA HIS A 97 -7.01 14.53 -11.82
C HIS A 97 -5.90 15.58 -11.66
N LEU A 98 -4.63 15.23 -11.84
CA LEU A 98 -3.50 16.17 -11.75
C LEU A 98 -3.34 17.10 -12.97
N THR A 99 -3.58 16.60 -14.20
CA THR A 99 -3.15 17.30 -15.42
C THR A 99 -4.25 17.58 -16.43
N ASP A 100 -5.23 16.69 -16.59
CA ASP A 100 -6.20 16.80 -17.68
C ASP A 100 -7.25 17.86 -17.36
N PRO A 101 -7.63 18.75 -18.29
CA PRO A 101 -8.71 19.70 -18.03
C PRO A 101 -10.01 18.95 -17.64
N PRO A 102 -10.84 19.50 -16.74
CA PRO A 102 -12.16 18.94 -16.46
C PRO A 102 -12.95 18.69 -17.75
N PRO A 103 -13.53 17.48 -17.95
CA PRO A 103 -14.29 17.19 -19.16
C PRO A 103 -15.46 18.15 -19.32
N SER A 104 -15.78 18.47 -20.56
CA SER A 104 -16.94 19.30 -20.88
C SER A 104 -18.22 18.53 -20.56
N LEU A 105 -19.05 19.11 -19.68
CA LEU A 105 -20.36 18.55 -19.35
C LEU A 105 -21.26 18.44 -20.59
N HIS A 106 -21.09 19.32 -21.59
CA HIS A 106 -21.91 19.31 -22.81
C HIS A 106 -21.62 18.13 -23.73
N ASP A 107 -20.48 17.47 -23.57
CA ASP A 107 -20.14 16.31 -24.39
C ASP A 107 -21.07 15.14 -24.03
N ALA A 108 -21.46 15.03 -22.76
CA ALA A 108 -22.40 14.03 -22.25
C ALA A 108 -23.85 14.54 -22.13
N ARG A 109 -24.03 15.83 -21.81
CA ARG A 109 -25.33 16.46 -21.54
C ARG A 109 -25.50 17.77 -22.33
N PRO A 110 -25.67 17.70 -23.67
CA PRO A 110 -25.83 18.89 -24.51
C PRO A 110 -27.14 19.65 -24.25
N ASP A 111 -28.09 19.02 -23.54
CA ASP A 111 -29.39 19.58 -23.15
C ASP A 111 -29.30 20.58 -21.98
N LEU A 112 -28.22 20.56 -21.20
CA LEU A 112 -28.03 21.46 -20.06
C LEU A 112 -27.58 22.86 -20.50
N PRO A 113 -27.91 23.93 -19.75
CA PRO A 113 -27.41 25.27 -20.03
C PRO A 113 -25.89 25.38 -19.92
N VAL A 114 -25.26 26.22 -20.77
CA VAL A 114 -23.79 26.41 -20.78
C VAL A 114 -23.22 26.88 -19.45
N ALA A 115 -24.00 27.68 -18.73
CA ALA A 115 -23.63 28.13 -17.39
C ALA A 115 -23.43 26.97 -16.41
N VAL A 116 -24.20 25.87 -16.53
CA VAL A 116 -24.08 24.71 -15.63
C VAL A 116 -22.74 24.02 -15.82
N GLY A 117 -22.35 23.77 -17.08
CA GLY A 117 -21.04 23.19 -17.40
C GLY A 117 -19.89 24.05 -16.90
N ALA A 118 -19.98 25.37 -17.05
CA ALA A 118 -18.96 26.30 -16.57
C ALA A 118 -18.80 26.28 -15.03
N VAL A 119 -19.90 26.17 -14.28
CA VAL A 119 -19.87 26.06 -12.81
C VAL A 119 -19.20 24.75 -12.38
N VAL A 120 -19.57 23.63 -12.98
CA VAL A 120 -19.00 22.31 -12.68
C VAL A 120 -17.50 22.27 -13.02
N ALA A 121 -17.10 22.79 -14.19
CA ALA A 121 -15.71 22.87 -14.59
C ALA A 121 -14.88 23.75 -13.64
N ARG A 122 -15.43 24.88 -13.17
CA ARG A 122 -14.76 25.74 -12.19
C ARG A 122 -14.61 25.08 -10.81
N ALA A 123 -15.61 24.32 -10.37
CA ALA A 123 -15.50 23.55 -9.12
C ALA A 123 -14.35 22.53 -9.19
N MET A 124 -14.13 21.94 -10.36
CA MET A 124 -13.06 20.99 -10.64
C MET A 124 -11.75 21.64 -11.16
N ALA A 125 -11.56 22.96 -11.00
CA ALA A 125 -10.32 23.60 -11.40
C ALA A 125 -9.12 23.01 -10.64
N LYS A 126 -7.97 22.86 -11.32
CA LYS A 126 -6.83 22.14 -10.75
C LYS A 126 -6.20 22.88 -9.58
N ALA A 127 -6.01 24.19 -9.71
CA ALA A 127 -5.53 25.05 -8.64
C ALA A 127 -6.71 25.40 -7.70
N PRO A 128 -6.59 25.19 -6.37
CA PRO A 128 -7.65 25.54 -5.42
C PRO A 128 -8.11 27.00 -5.49
N GLU A 129 -7.19 27.92 -5.80
CA GLU A 129 -7.45 29.36 -5.98
C GLU A 129 -8.34 29.72 -7.16
N ASP A 130 -8.42 28.87 -8.19
CA ASP A 130 -9.27 29.07 -9.36
C ASP A 130 -10.73 28.62 -9.12
N ARG A 131 -10.98 27.93 -8.01
CA ARG A 131 -12.31 27.43 -7.63
C ARG A 131 -13.16 28.53 -6.95
N PHE A 132 -14.27 28.16 -6.32
CA PHE A 132 -15.10 29.12 -5.57
C PHE A 132 -14.56 29.28 -4.14
N GLY A 133 -14.85 30.40 -3.48
CA GLY A 133 -14.38 30.68 -2.13
C GLY A 133 -14.93 29.69 -1.09
N SER A 134 -16.09 29.08 -1.33
CA SER A 134 -16.71 28.07 -0.46
C SER A 134 -17.69 27.16 -1.21
N CYS A 135 -18.09 26.03 -0.61
CA CYS A 135 -19.17 25.20 -1.17
C CYS A 135 -20.51 25.94 -1.24
N GLY A 136 -20.74 26.93 -0.38
CA GLY A 136 -21.94 27.78 -0.44
C GLY A 136 -21.97 28.67 -1.68
N GLU A 137 -20.81 29.21 -2.09
CA GLU A 137 -20.69 29.98 -3.34
C GLU A 137 -20.86 29.08 -4.57
N LEU A 138 -20.33 27.86 -4.54
CA LEU A 138 -20.58 26.85 -5.59
C LEU A 138 -22.08 26.57 -5.73
N LEU A 139 -22.78 26.33 -4.61
CA LEU A 139 -24.23 26.08 -4.61
C LEU A 139 -25.02 27.27 -5.16
N ALA A 140 -24.68 28.49 -4.77
CA ALA A 140 -25.32 29.70 -5.28
C ALA A 140 -25.12 29.84 -6.80
N ALA A 141 -23.89 29.63 -7.29
CA ALA A 141 -23.60 29.70 -8.72
C ALA A 141 -24.34 28.60 -9.52
N PHE A 142 -24.47 27.40 -8.96
CA PHE A 142 -25.22 26.30 -9.58
C PHE A 142 -26.74 26.56 -9.58
N ALA A 143 -27.27 27.13 -8.50
CA ALA A 143 -28.67 27.56 -8.41
C ALA A 143 -29.01 28.60 -9.48
N ASP A 144 -28.17 29.63 -9.60
CA ASP A 144 -28.31 30.68 -10.62
C ASP A 144 -28.21 30.10 -12.04
N ALA A 145 -27.28 29.17 -12.28
CA ALA A 145 -27.10 28.53 -13.58
C ALA A 145 -28.28 27.61 -14.00
N THR A 146 -29.00 27.04 -13.03
CA THR A 146 -30.16 26.17 -13.25
C THR A 146 -31.50 26.91 -13.17
N GLY A 147 -31.52 28.18 -12.76
CA GLY A 147 -32.75 28.93 -12.48
C GLY A 147 -33.52 28.41 -11.26
N SER A 148 -32.88 27.63 -10.39
CA SER A 148 -33.50 27.00 -9.22
C SER A 148 -33.42 27.93 -8.00
N ASN A 149 -34.53 28.10 -7.28
CA ASN A 149 -34.55 28.91 -6.05
C ASN A 149 -34.10 28.06 -4.85
N VAL A 150 -32.80 28.05 -4.54
CA VAL A 150 -32.25 27.29 -3.41
C VAL A 150 -32.49 28.06 -2.09
N PRO A 151 -32.96 27.40 -1.01
CA PRO A 151 -33.09 28.05 0.30
C PRO A 151 -31.76 28.65 0.77
N LYS A 152 -31.77 29.93 1.17
CA LYS A 152 -30.59 30.56 1.78
C LYS A 152 -30.25 29.85 3.09
N ILE A 153 -29.20 29.04 3.10
CA ILE A 153 -28.67 28.43 4.32
C ILE A 153 -28.07 29.56 5.18
N PRO A 154 -28.56 29.82 6.41
CA PRO A 154 -27.99 30.85 7.25
C PRO A 154 -26.52 30.51 7.59
N PRO A 155 -25.61 31.50 7.66
CA PRO A 155 -24.22 31.24 7.98
C PRO A 155 -24.09 30.55 9.34
N ALA A 156 -23.29 29.49 9.40
CA ALA A 156 -23.04 28.75 10.64
C ALA A 156 -22.60 29.71 11.75
N VAL A 157 -23.32 29.69 12.87
CA VAL A 157 -22.99 30.48 14.06
C VAL A 157 -21.62 30.03 14.55
N ARG A 158 -20.62 30.88 14.30
CA ARG A 158 -19.26 30.73 14.82
C ARG A 158 -19.33 30.96 16.33
N THR A 159 -19.55 29.91 17.11
CA THR A 159 -19.55 30.03 18.58
C THR A 159 -18.13 30.38 19.01
N ASN A 160 -17.97 31.65 19.38
CA ASN A 160 -16.72 32.22 19.84
C ASN A 160 -16.43 31.67 21.25
N ARG A 161 -15.89 30.45 21.34
CA ARG A 161 -15.25 29.99 22.58
C ARG A 161 -13.96 30.79 22.76
N ARG A 162 -14.11 31.91 23.48
CA ARG A 162 -13.05 32.74 24.07
C ARG A 162 -11.86 31.88 24.49
N ARG A 163 -10.81 31.91 23.69
CA ARG A 163 -9.46 31.60 24.14
C ARG A 163 -8.88 32.88 24.69
N TRP A 164 -8.39 32.87 25.93
CA TRP A 164 -7.24 33.60 26.49
C TRP A 164 -6.93 32.94 27.86
N PRO A 165 -5.66 32.83 28.34
CA PRO A 165 -4.38 33.06 27.66
C PRO A 165 -3.38 31.87 27.85
N VAL A 166 -2.80 31.35 26.76
CA VAL A 166 -1.51 30.61 26.79
C VAL A 166 -0.47 31.28 25.86
N ILE A 167 -0.84 32.41 25.23
CA ILE A 167 0.05 33.15 24.30
C ILE A 167 1.15 33.95 25.04
N GLY A 168 1.16 33.97 26.38
CA GLY A 168 2.20 34.65 27.17
C GLY A 168 3.57 33.97 27.20
N ALA A 169 3.69 32.69 26.86
CA ALA A 169 4.95 31.94 27.01
C ALA A 169 5.79 31.80 25.71
N ALA A 170 5.20 32.01 24.54
CA ALA A 170 5.90 31.81 23.25
C ALA A 170 6.50 33.12 22.67
N ALA A 171 6.06 34.29 23.15
CA ALA A 171 6.58 35.58 22.67
C ALA A 171 7.90 36.00 23.36
N ALA A 172 8.20 35.47 24.55
CA ALA A 172 9.42 35.81 25.28
C ALA A 172 10.68 35.10 24.73
N THR A 173 10.54 33.93 24.12
CA THR A 173 11.66 33.17 23.52
C THR A 173 12.09 33.71 22.18
N VAL A 174 11.17 34.20 21.33
CA VAL A 174 11.50 34.74 20.01
C VAL A 174 12.26 36.08 20.10
N ILE A 175 11.95 36.91 21.10
CA ILE A 175 12.64 38.19 21.31
C ILE A 175 14.07 37.98 21.87
N ALA A 176 14.29 36.94 22.68
CA ALA A 176 15.63 36.59 23.18
C ALA A 176 16.54 36.05 22.06
N SER A 177 16.01 35.26 21.12
CA SER A 177 16.77 34.70 19.99
C SER A 177 17.23 35.76 18.98
N VAL A 178 16.40 36.77 18.73
CA VAL A 178 16.72 37.86 17.78
C VAL A 178 17.73 38.84 18.39
N ALA A 179 17.73 39.05 19.71
CA ALA A 179 18.71 39.91 20.38
C ALA A 179 20.11 39.27 20.43
N VAL A 180 20.22 37.94 20.58
CA VAL A 180 21.51 37.23 20.57
C VAL A 180 22.14 37.19 19.18
N LEU A 181 21.33 37.01 18.12
CA LEU A 181 21.82 36.98 16.74
C LEU A 181 22.34 38.35 16.26
N ALA A 182 21.75 39.45 16.73
CA ALA A 182 22.20 40.81 16.42
C ALA A 182 23.52 41.20 17.12
N VAL A 183 23.86 40.57 18.26
CA VAL A 183 25.13 40.78 18.98
C VAL A 183 26.27 39.96 18.36
N VAL A 184 25.98 38.76 17.86
CA VAL A 184 26.98 37.89 17.19
C VAL A 184 27.37 38.42 15.81
N LEU A 185 26.43 39.01 15.05
CA LEU A 185 26.70 39.58 13.72
C LEU A 185 27.43 40.93 13.76
N ARG A 186 27.62 41.53 14.95
CA ARG A 186 28.31 42.83 15.10
C ARG A 186 29.80 42.70 15.43
N ASN A 187 30.28 41.53 15.86
CA ASN A 187 31.67 41.36 16.31
C ASN A 187 32.41 40.28 15.51
N GLY A 188 33.09 40.72 14.44
CA GLY A 188 34.40 40.19 14.04
C GLY A 188 34.46 38.86 13.29
N HIS A 189 34.75 38.95 11.98
CA HIS A 189 35.44 37.87 11.25
C HIS A 189 36.86 37.70 11.78
N PRO A 190 37.40 36.47 11.76
CA PRO A 190 38.68 36.29 11.09
C PRO A 190 38.76 35.08 10.15
N ALA A 191 39.51 35.35 9.09
CA ALA A 191 40.22 34.53 8.11
C ALA A 191 40.09 32.99 8.08
N SER A 192 39.91 32.52 6.85
CA SER A 192 40.00 31.18 6.30
C SER A 192 41.23 30.36 6.77
N ALA A 193 40.99 29.10 7.12
CA ALA A 193 42.00 28.03 7.23
C ALA A 193 41.67 26.89 6.23
N PRO A 194 42.67 26.15 5.71
CA PRO A 194 42.50 25.23 4.58
C PRO A 194 41.71 23.97 4.95
N PRO A 195 41.14 23.22 3.98
CA PRO A 195 40.29 22.09 4.27
C PRO A 195 41.12 20.90 4.79
N ASP A 196 40.84 20.48 6.03
CA ASP A 196 41.24 19.17 6.51
C ASP A 196 40.48 18.10 5.74
N THR A 197 41.25 17.28 5.03
CA THR A 197 40.82 16.20 4.17
C THR A 197 40.47 14.97 5.00
N HIS A 198 39.33 15.00 5.69
CA HIS A 198 38.65 13.78 6.13
C HIS A 198 37.14 14.01 6.08
N SER A 199 36.55 13.93 4.89
CA SER A 199 35.13 13.56 4.77
C SER A 199 34.95 12.20 5.46
N PRO A 200 33.98 12.02 6.38
CA PRO A 200 33.51 10.68 6.68
C PRO A 200 33.02 10.10 5.35
N ALA A 201 33.52 8.91 5.00
CA ALA A 201 33.19 8.23 3.75
C ALA A 201 31.68 8.29 3.52
N ALA A 202 31.27 8.85 2.38
CA ALA A 202 29.89 8.73 1.93
C ALA A 202 29.57 7.23 1.91
N VAL A 203 28.65 6.80 2.76
CA VAL A 203 28.11 5.45 2.70
C VAL A 203 27.40 5.37 1.35
N SER A 204 28.01 4.69 0.37
CA SER A 204 27.36 4.42 -0.90
C SER A 204 26.15 3.53 -0.64
N PHE A 205 24.96 4.13 -0.63
CA PHE A 205 23.71 3.39 -0.60
C PHE A 205 23.61 2.55 -1.87
N THR A 206 23.42 1.25 -1.69
CA THR A 206 23.33 0.30 -2.78
C THR A 206 22.01 -0.43 -2.62
N GLN A 207 21.06 -0.14 -3.50
CA GLN A 207 19.85 -0.97 -3.64
C GLN A 207 20.25 -2.40 -3.96
N GLY A 208 19.58 -3.35 -3.34
CA GLY A 208 19.72 -4.76 -3.67
C GLY A 208 19.54 -5.68 -2.48
N LEU A 209 20.21 -6.82 -2.51
CA LEU A 209 20.01 -7.88 -1.54
C LEU A 209 21.04 -7.79 -0.40
N VAL A 210 20.57 -7.91 0.83
CA VAL A 210 21.39 -7.95 2.04
C VAL A 210 21.24 -9.33 2.67
N ARG A 211 22.35 -10.03 2.92
CA ARG A 211 22.37 -11.28 3.70
C ARG A 211 22.68 -10.99 5.15
N LEU A 212 21.87 -11.52 6.06
CA LEU A 212 22.09 -11.44 7.50
C LEU A 212 22.62 -12.78 8.04
N ASP A 213 23.49 -12.70 9.04
CA ASP A 213 23.79 -13.84 9.90
C ASP A 213 22.60 -14.08 10.84
N PRO A 214 21.95 -15.26 10.82
CA PRO A 214 20.73 -15.47 11.60
C PRO A 214 20.94 -15.40 13.12
N SER A 215 22.13 -15.68 13.61
CA SER A 215 22.43 -15.71 15.05
C SER A 215 22.66 -14.31 15.61
N THR A 216 23.37 -13.46 14.87
CA THR A 216 23.78 -12.11 15.30
C THR A 216 22.96 -10.99 14.69
N GLY A 217 22.20 -11.27 13.62
CA GLY A 217 21.47 -10.33 12.79
C GLY A 217 22.36 -9.31 12.05
N ARG A 218 23.68 -9.54 12.03
CA ARG A 218 24.62 -8.67 11.34
C ARG A 218 24.56 -8.89 9.83
N VAL A 219 24.68 -7.80 9.08
CA VAL A 219 24.89 -7.86 7.63
C VAL A 219 26.24 -8.51 7.35
N VAL A 220 26.22 -9.66 6.65
CA VAL A 220 27.42 -10.41 6.27
C VAL A 220 27.77 -10.26 4.79
N ALA A 221 26.79 -9.92 3.95
CA ALA A 221 27.03 -9.67 2.53
C ALA A 221 25.99 -8.71 1.92
N ARG A 222 26.39 -8.03 0.83
CA ARG A 222 25.53 -7.15 0.03
C ARG A 222 25.69 -7.49 -1.44
N THR A 223 24.58 -7.63 -2.15
CA THR A 223 24.55 -7.78 -3.61
C THR A 223 23.92 -6.54 -4.20
N ALA A 224 24.70 -5.78 -4.95
CA ALA A 224 24.21 -4.61 -5.66
C ALA A 224 23.37 -5.00 -6.87
N PHE A 225 22.22 -4.35 -7.05
CA PHE A 225 21.48 -4.38 -8.30
C PHE A 225 21.61 -3.02 -9.00
N PRO A 226 22.71 -2.76 -9.73
CA PRO A 226 22.86 -1.51 -10.47
C PRO A 226 21.74 -1.41 -11.52
N LEU A 227 20.99 -0.29 -11.52
CA LEU A 227 19.83 0.02 -12.38
C LEU A 227 18.43 -0.43 -11.87
N PHE A 228 18.18 -0.44 -10.57
CA PHE A 228 16.83 -0.13 -10.08
C PHE A 228 16.59 1.39 -10.20
N GLN A 229 16.42 1.91 -11.43
CA GLN A 229 15.71 3.18 -11.54
C GLN A 229 14.26 2.86 -11.14
N GLY A 230 13.86 3.31 -9.95
CA GLY A 230 12.47 3.33 -9.56
C GLY A 230 11.73 4.21 -10.57
N HIS A 231 11.13 3.60 -11.59
CA HIS A 231 9.99 4.23 -12.22
C HIS A 231 8.91 4.28 -11.15
N GLY A 232 8.37 5.47 -10.91
CA GLY A 232 7.22 5.72 -10.04
C GLY A 232 5.93 5.12 -10.61
N VAL A 233 5.93 3.82 -10.87
CA VAL A 233 4.76 3.02 -11.23
C VAL A 233 4.68 1.90 -10.20
N ALA A 234 3.71 2.03 -9.30
CA ALA A 234 3.58 1.24 -8.09
C ALA A 234 2.85 -0.08 -8.36
N PHE A 235 3.47 -1.08 -9.01
CA PHE A 235 2.87 -2.43 -9.14
C PHE A 235 3.88 -3.58 -9.22
N VAL A 236 5.13 -3.41 -8.77
CA VAL A 236 6.06 -4.56 -8.65
C VAL A 236 6.12 -4.95 -7.18
N LEU A 237 5.50 -6.08 -6.82
CA LEU A 237 5.73 -6.70 -5.53
C LEU A 237 7.19 -7.18 -5.50
N ASP A 238 8.00 -6.46 -4.73
CA ASP A 238 9.35 -6.83 -4.36
C ASP A 238 9.26 -8.10 -3.50
N ALA A 239 9.71 -9.24 -4.02
CA ALA A 239 9.62 -10.55 -3.38
C ALA A 239 11.01 -11.18 -3.27
N VAL A 240 11.25 -11.86 -2.16
CA VAL A 240 12.46 -12.65 -1.92
C VAL A 240 12.03 -14.05 -1.53
N ALA A 241 12.36 -15.04 -2.34
CA ALA A 241 12.12 -16.44 -2.07
C ALA A 241 13.45 -17.17 -1.91
N ALA A 242 13.74 -17.62 -0.69
CA ALA A 242 14.97 -18.32 -0.35
C ALA A 242 14.70 -19.83 -0.27
N GLY A 243 15.60 -20.63 -0.85
CA GLY A 243 15.49 -22.08 -0.80
C GLY A 243 16.76 -22.79 -1.25
N PRO A 244 16.72 -24.14 -1.30
CA PRO A 244 17.92 -24.97 -1.44
C PRO A 244 18.67 -24.78 -2.76
N THR A 245 17.97 -24.33 -3.81
CA THR A 245 18.54 -24.11 -5.14
C THR A 245 19.09 -22.70 -5.34
N GLY A 246 18.76 -21.77 -4.45
CA GLY A 246 19.19 -20.39 -4.52
C GLY A 246 18.21 -19.39 -3.90
N VAL A 247 18.61 -18.12 -3.89
CA VAL A 247 17.74 -17.02 -3.49
C VAL A 247 17.23 -16.30 -4.72
N TRP A 248 15.92 -16.25 -4.87
CA TRP A 248 15.25 -15.64 -6.00
C TRP A 248 14.65 -14.31 -5.57
N VAL A 249 14.92 -13.28 -6.38
CA VAL A 249 14.48 -11.92 -6.10
C VAL A 249 13.73 -11.41 -7.31
N SER A 250 12.51 -10.93 -7.10
CA SER A 250 11.80 -10.12 -8.09
C SER A 250 12.21 -8.66 -7.94
N GLY A 251 12.37 -7.99 -9.08
CA GLY A 251 12.39 -6.53 -9.12
C GLY A 251 13.36 -5.93 -10.12
N GLY A 252 13.04 -4.69 -10.50
CA GLY A 252 13.83 -3.82 -11.37
C GLY A 252 13.00 -3.30 -12.54
N ALA A 253 13.43 -2.20 -13.15
CA ALA A 253 12.78 -1.52 -14.28
C ALA A 253 12.56 -2.39 -15.56
N GLN A 254 12.97 -3.65 -15.51
CA GLN A 254 12.99 -4.57 -16.65
C GLN A 254 12.16 -5.85 -16.41
N ASN A 255 11.35 -5.91 -15.33
CA ASN A 255 10.50 -7.05 -14.94
C ASN A 255 11.22 -8.39 -15.15
N ARG A 256 12.04 -8.83 -14.18
CA ARG A 256 12.76 -10.11 -14.29
C ARG A 256 13.02 -10.71 -12.91
N LEU A 257 13.36 -11.99 -12.90
CA LEU A 257 13.91 -12.66 -11.72
C LEU A 257 15.45 -12.65 -11.74
N ILE A 258 16.02 -12.49 -10.56
CA ILE A 258 17.45 -12.60 -10.31
C ILE A 258 17.67 -13.75 -9.34
N LYS A 259 18.56 -14.67 -9.69
CA LYS A 259 19.03 -15.70 -8.76
C LYS A 259 20.35 -15.27 -8.15
N VAL A 260 20.43 -15.36 -6.83
CA VAL A 260 21.63 -15.12 -6.05
C VAL A 260 22.06 -16.42 -5.39
N ASP A 261 23.34 -16.76 -5.52
CA ASP A 261 23.97 -17.86 -4.81
C ASP A 261 23.93 -17.57 -3.29
N PRO A 262 23.28 -18.41 -2.48
CA PRO A 262 23.16 -18.18 -1.04
C PRO A 262 24.51 -18.23 -0.32
N ASN A 263 25.49 -18.98 -0.84
CA ASN A 263 26.81 -19.15 -0.26
C ASN A 263 27.73 -17.99 -0.60
N THR A 264 27.80 -17.61 -1.88
CA THR A 264 28.73 -16.58 -2.36
C THR A 264 28.12 -15.18 -2.37
N ASN A 265 26.79 -15.07 -2.26
CA ASN A 265 26.03 -13.82 -2.35
C ASN A 265 26.23 -13.09 -3.69
N ARG A 266 26.55 -13.85 -4.75
CA ARG A 266 26.76 -13.36 -6.11
C ARG A 266 25.56 -13.71 -6.98
N ILE A 267 25.29 -12.85 -7.97
CA ILE A 267 24.27 -13.11 -8.97
C ILE A 267 24.74 -14.27 -9.85
N GLU A 268 23.98 -15.37 -9.87
CA GLU A 268 24.25 -16.52 -10.74
C GLU A 268 23.62 -16.33 -12.11
N LEU A 269 22.35 -15.91 -12.13
CA LEU A 269 21.59 -15.73 -13.36
C LEU A 269 20.61 -14.57 -13.25
N ARG A 270 20.23 -14.07 -14.43
CA ARG A 270 19.14 -13.11 -14.64
C ARG A 270 18.26 -13.70 -15.72
N THR A 271 16.96 -13.84 -15.45
CA THR A 271 16.02 -14.32 -16.46
C THR A 271 15.88 -13.29 -17.59
N GLY A 272 15.28 -13.72 -18.70
CA GLY A 272 14.68 -12.79 -19.65
C GLY A 272 13.56 -11.96 -19.00
N PRO A 273 12.97 -11.00 -19.75
CA PRO A 273 11.79 -10.27 -19.29
C PRO A 273 10.68 -11.25 -18.89
N LEU A 274 10.17 -11.08 -17.68
CA LEU A 274 9.19 -11.90 -17.01
C LEU A 274 8.40 -10.99 -16.05
N SER A 275 7.10 -10.84 -16.29
CA SER A 275 6.23 -10.16 -15.33
C SER A 275 6.14 -11.01 -14.07
N VAL A 276 6.52 -10.43 -12.93
CA VAL A 276 6.46 -11.11 -11.63
C VAL A 276 5.48 -10.36 -10.77
N ASP A 277 4.29 -10.93 -10.64
CA ASP A 277 3.27 -10.46 -9.70
C ASP A 277 3.50 -11.09 -8.32
N ALA A 278 3.64 -12.42 -8.29
CA ALA A 278 3.96 -13.16 -7.07
C ALA A 278 5.01 -14.24 -7.33
N LEU A 279 5.78 -14.59 -6.30
CA LEU A 279 6.86 -15.57 -6.37
C LEU A 279 6.81 -16.51 -5.16
N THR A 280 6.85 -17.82 -5.42
CA THR A 280 7.09 -18.85 -4.40
C THR A 280 8.11 -19.88 -4.93
N LEU A 281 8.65 -20.72 -4.04
CA LEU A 281 9.41 -21.90 -4.43
C LEU A 281 8.57 -23.16 -4.21
N LEU A 282 8.70 -24.13 -5.12
CA LEU A 282 8.28 -25.50 -4.90
C LEU A 282 9.25 -26.17 -3.91
N GLN A 283 8.88 -27.34 -3.39
CA GLN A 283 9.70 -28.06 -2.40
C GLN A 283 11.08 -28.47 -2.92
N ASP A 284 11.22 -28.71 -4.22
CA ASP A 284 12.50 -28.99 -4.88
C ASP A 284 13.34 -27.73 -5.15
N GLY A 285 12.81 -26.56 -4.79
CA GLY A 285 13.43 -25.25 -5.00
C GLY A 285 13.18 -24.67 -6.39
N THR A 286 12.29 -25.24 -7.21
CA THR A 286 11.86 -24.65 -8.48
C THR A 286 11.03 -23.38 -8.23
N PRO A 287 11.40 -22.21 -8.79
CA PRO A 287 10.56 -21.02 -8.70
C PRO A 287 9.27 -21.15 -9.47
N ALA A 288 8.16 -20.82 -8.82
CA ALA A 288 6.86 -20.65 -9.43
C ALA A 288 6.47 -19.17 -9.40
N VAL A 289 6.21 -18.60 -10.57
CA VAL A 289 5.98 -17.17 -10.77
C VAL A 289 4.57 -16.97 -11.30
N LEU A 290 3.76 -16.21 -10.57
CA LEU A 290 2.49 -15.72 -11.09
C LEU A 290 2.75 -14.48 -11.96
N ASN A 291 2.29 -14.49 -13.21
CA ASN A 291 2.59 -13.45 -14.22
C ASN A 291 1.33 -12.72 -14.75
N PHE A 292 0.33 -12.51 -13.88
CA PHE A 292 -1.03 -12.04 -14.20
C PHE A 292 -1.90 -12.97 -15.04
N GLN A 293 -1.38 -13.89 -15.85
CA GLN A 293 -2.24 -14.77 -16.67
C GLN A 293 -1.96 -16.25 -16.47
N GLU A 294 -0.73 -16.56 -16.09
CA GLU A 294 -0.19 -17.89 -16.02
C GLU A 294 0.73 -18.00 -14.79
N ILE A 295 1.04 -19.25 -14.46
CA ILE A 295 2.07 -19.58 -13.48
C ILE A 295 3.22 -20.24 -14.23
N ASP A 296 4.35 -19.54 -14.29
CA ASP A 296 5.56 -20.01 -14.94
C ASP A 296 6.44 -20.74 -13.92
N LEU A 297 6.84 -21.98 -14.24
CA LEU A 297 7.88 -22.68 -13.51
C LEU A 297 9.23 -22.41 -14.16
N ILE A 298 10.16 -21.84 -13.38
CA ILE A 298 11.46 -21.42 -13.90
C ILE A 298 12.49 -22.52 -13.64
N ASP A 299 13.21 -22.94 -14.69
CA ASP A 299 14.35 -23.85 -14.54
C ASP A 299 15.44 -23.16 -13.70
N PRO A 300 15.83 -23.71 -12.53
CA PRO A 300 16.79 -23.06 -11.64
C PRO A 300 18.22 -22.94 -12.18
N ALA A 301 18.57 -23.73 -13.20
CA ALA A 301 19.89 -23.74 -13.81
C ALA A 301 19.97 -22.78 -15.00
N THR A 302 18.91 -22.70 -15.82
CA THR A 302 18.90 -21.90 -17.04
C THR A 302 18.21 -20.54 -16.89
N GLY A 303 17.28 -20.41 -15.93
CA GLY A 303 16.41 -19.25 -15.78
C GLY A 303 15.33 -19.14 -16.85
N GLY A 304 15.17 -20.17 -17.70
CA GLY A 304 14.09 -20.26 -18.69
C GLY A 304 12.81 -20.82 -18.10
N VAL A 305 11.68 -20.53 -18.74
CA VAL A 305 10.39 -21.16 -18.38
C VAL A 305 10.45 -22.63 -18.79
N SER A 306 10.39 -23.51 -17.79
CA SER A 306 10.40 -24.97 -17.95
C SER A 306 9.00 -25.55 -18.16
N ASP A 307 7.98 -24.88 -17.61
CA ASP A 307 6.60 -25.31 -17.64
C ASP A 307 5.67 -24.12 -17.36
N VAL A 308 4.42 -24.22 -17.82
CA VAL A 308 3.42 -23.15 -17.71
C VAL A 308 2.08 -23.75 -17.29
N PHE A 309 1.46 -23.15 -16.28
CA PHE A 309 0.09 -23.45 -15.87
C PHE A 309 -0.78 -22.25 -16.18
N ARG A 310 -1.75 -22.43 -17.09
CA ARG A 310 -2.73 -21.38 -17.36
C ARG A 310 -3.60 -21.17 -16.13
N ALA A 311 -3.48 -19.99 -15.56
CA ALA A 311 -4.34 -19.56 -14.49
C ALA A 311 -5.69 -19.10 -15.08
N SER A 312 -6.66 -18.78 -14.23
CA SER A 312 -7.99 -18.33 -14.68
C SER A 312 -7.88 -17.12 -15.62
N PRO A 313 -8.72 -17.02 -16.68
CA PRO A 313 -8.64 -15.95 -17.68
C PRO A 313 -8.87 -14.53 -17.16
N ASN A 314 -9.25 -14.37 -15.89
CA ASN A 314 -9.68 -13.12 -15.28
C ASN A 314 -8.71 -12.54 -14.25
N ILE A 315 -7.51 -13.11 -14.10
CA ILE A 315 -6.47 -12.48 -13.29
C ILE A 315 -6.09 -11.19 -14.03
N GLY A 316 -6.69 -10.10 -13.59
CA GLY A 316 -6.45 -8.77 -14.14
C GLY A 316 -5.10 -8.24 -13.67
N PRO A 317 -4.55 -7.21 -14.35
CA PRO A 317 -3.34 -6.52 -13.92
C PRO A 317 -3.49 -5.79 -12.56
N GLU A 318 -4.71 -5.71 -12.03
CA GLU A 318 -5.05 -5.07 -10.75
C GLU A 318 -5.30 -6.07 -9.61
N GLY A 319 -5.04 -7.37 -9.82
CA GLY A 319 -5.12 -8.37 -8.76
C GLY A 319 -3.88 -8.30 -7.87
N ASN A 320 -4.05 -8.15 -6.55
CA ASN A 320 -2.98 -8.46 -5.61
C ASN A 320 -2.80 -9.99 -5.61
N GLY A 321 -1.90 -10.50 -6.45
CA GLY A 321 -1.61 -11.92 -6.47
C GLY A 321 -0.73 -12.30 -5.29
N SER A 322 -1.18 -13.30 -4.55
CA SER A 322 -0.32 -14.08 -3.66
C SER A 322 -0.33 -15.51 -4.15
N ILE A 323 0.84 -16.14 -4.15
CA ILE A 323 1.03 -17.52 -4.61
C ILE A 323 1.70 -18.34 -3.50
N ALA A 324 1.24 -19.57 -3.33
CA ALA A 324 1.86 -20.57 -2.47
C ALA A 324 1.89 -21.91 -3.21
N ALA A 325 2.77 -22.80 -2.78
CA ALA A 325 2.84 -24.13 -3.35
C ALA A 325 3.01 -25.19 -2.26
N ASP A 326 2.45 -26.36 -2.51
CA ASP A 326 2.75 -27.59 -1.77
C ASP A 326 3.21 -28.68 -2.74
N LEU A 327 3.33 -29.91 -2.23
CA LEU A 327 3.76 -31.08 -2.98
C LEU A 327 2.95 -31.34 -4.25
N ASN A 328 1.65 -31.09 -4.22
CA ASN A 328 0.70 -31.58 -5.22
C ASN A 328 -0.05 -30.45 -5.95
N ALA A 329 0.03 -29.23 -5.43
CA ALA A 329 -0.71 -28.11 -5.95
C ALA A 329 0.02 -26.77 -5.82
N VAL A 330 -0.32 -25.88 -6.75
CA VAL A 330 -0.10 -24.45 -6.61
C VAL A 330 -1.40 -23.78 -6.22
N TRP A 331 -1.29 -22.78 -5.35
CA TRP A 331 -2.38 -21.99 -4.84
C TRP A 331 -2.14 -20.53 -5.17
N TYR A 332 -3.17 -19.84 -5.64
CA TYR A 332 -3.08 -18.39 -5.79
C TYR A 332 -4.39 -17.71 -5.49
N ILE A 333 -4.31 -16.47 -5.04
CA ILE A 333 -5.47 -15.61 -4.79
C ILE A 333 -5.73 -14.76 -6.03
N ASP A 334 -6.99 -14.71 -6.44
CA ASP A 334 -7.51 -13.67 -7.31
C ASP A 334 -8.37 -12.73 -6.45
N SER A 335 -7.83 -11.55 -6.15
CA SER A 335 -8.50 -10.58 -5.27
C SER A 335 -9.71 -9.93 -5.95
N GLN A 336 -9.75 -9.88 -7.28
CA GLN A 336 -10.86 -9.30 -8.05
C GLN A 336 -12.06 -10.25 -8.06
N GLU A 337 -11.80 -11.54 -8.22
CA GLU A 337 -12.84 -12.57 -8.14
C GLU A 337 -13.15 -13.01 -6.70
N GLN A 338 -12.41 -12.49 -5.71
CA GLN A 338 -12.47 -12.93 -4.31
C GLN A 338 -12.35 -14.46 -4.22
N ALA A 339 -11.38 -15.04 -4.92
CA ALA A 339 -11.30 -16.49 -5.08
C ALA A 339 -9.90 -17.02 -4.77
N LEU A 340 -9.86 -18.17 -4.10
CA LEU A 340 -8.67 -19.01 -4.02
C LEU A 340 -8.72 -20.04 -5.14
N TYR A 341 -7.66 -20.08 -5.94
CA TYR A 341 -7.47 -21.08 -6.96
C TYR A 341 -6.46 -22.13 -6.52
N ARG A 342 -6.77 -23.38 -6.84
CA ARG A 342 -5.91 -24.55 -6.63
C ARG A 342 -5.66 -25.24 -7.96
N GLY A 343 -4.43 -25.20 -8.45
CA GLY A 343 -3.98 -25.94 -9.63
C GLY A 343 -3.24 -27.21 -9.22
N ASN A 344 -3.69 -28.38 -9.68
CA ASN A 344 -2.95 -29.63 -9.43
C ASN A 344 -1.86 -29.86 -10.49
N PHE A 345 -0.64 -30.17 -10.04
CA PHE A 345 0.52 -30.32 -10.93
C PHE A 345 0.36 -31.47 -11.94
N ASP A 346 -0.19 -32.61 -11.52
CA ASP A 346 -0.33 -33.79 -12.37
C ASP A 346 -1.44 -33.63 -13.42
N THR A 347 -2.62 -33.22 -12.98
CA THR A 347 -3.83 -33.19 -13.82
C THR A 347 -3.99 -31.88 -14.59
N ARG A 348 -3.24 -30.83 -14.22
CA ARG A 348 -3.38 -29.46 -14.75
C ARG A 348 -4.78 -28.86 -14.55
N LYS A 349 -5.61 -29.45 -13.70
CA LYS A 349 -6.95 -28.96 -13.42
C LYS A 349 -6.92 -27.94 -12.30
N PHE A 350 -7.64 -26.84 -12.53
CA PHE A 350 -7.89 -25.81 -11.53
C PHE A 350 -9.26 -25.99 -10.89
N ARG A 351 -9.34 -25.65 -9.60
CA ARG A 351 -10.59 -25.46 -8.86
C ARG A 351 -10.52 -24.12 -8.14
N SER A 352 -11.62 -23.38 -8.16
CA SER A 352 -11.76 -22.16 -7.38
C SER A 352 -12.62 -22.40 -6.15
N THR A 353 -12.35 -21.64 -5.10
CA THR A 353 -13.19 -21.50 -3.92
C THR A 353 -13.40 -20.01 -3.68
N LEU A 354 -14.67 -19.59 -3.61
CA LEU A 354 -15.00 -18.23 -3.25
C LEU A 354 -14.61 -17.96 -1.79
N LEU A 355 -13.91 -16.88 -1.58
CA LEU A 355 -13.47 -16.38 -0.30
C LEU A 355 -14.38 -15.22 0.13
N PRO A 356 -14.65 -15.08 1.44
CA PRO A 356 -15.25 -13.87 1.97
C PRO A 356 -14.28 -12.69 1.87
N GLY A 357 -14.84 -11.47 1.85
CA GLY A 357 -14.11 -10.22 2.03
C GLY A 357 -13.01 -9.97 0.98
N GLN A 358 -11.86 -9.46 1.40
CA GLN A 358 -10.78 -9.06 0.49
C GLN A 358 -9.54 -9.91 0.76
N PRO A 359 -9.41 -11.07 0.08
CA PRO A 359 -8.27 -11.95 0.29
C PRO A 359 -6.98 -11.30 -0.21
N ASN A 360 -5.89 -11.43 0.56
CA ASN A 360 -4.64 -10.72 0.26
C ASN A 360 -3.42 -11.64 0.14
N ALA A 361 -3.21 -12.54 1.09
CA ALA A 361 -2.05 -13.44 1.10
C ALA A 361 -2.43 -14.89 1.41
N VAL A 362 -1.76 -15.84 0.75
CA VAL A 362 -1.92 -17.28 0.93
C VAL A 362 -0.59 -17.95 1.31
N VAL A 363 -0.63 -18.94 2.19
CA VAL A 363 0.47 -19.90 2.41
C VAL A 363 -0.05 -21.32 2.43
N SER A 364 0.77 -22.27 1.99
CA SER A 364 0.52 -23.70 2.15
C SER A 364 1.50 -24.26 3.16
N GLY A 365 0.99 -24.75 4.28
CA GLY A 365 1.75 -25.26 5.40
C GLY A 365 1.47 -26.74 5.67
N SER A 366 2.20 -27.32 6.61
CA SER A 366 2.05 -28.74 6.97
C SER A 366 0.66 -29.11 7.50
N ASP A 367 -0.03 -28.15 8.12
CA ASP A 367 -1.35 -28.34 8.76
C ASP A 367 -2.52 -27.83 7.91
N GLY A 368 -2.26 -27.32 6.71
CA GLY A 368 -3.28 -26.84 5.78
C GLY A 368 -2.87 -25.58 5.01
N VAL A 369 -3.82 -25.07 4.24
CA VAL A 369 -3.66 -23.82 3.49
C VAL A 369 -4.32 -22.69 4.27
N TRP A 370 -3.65 -21.55 4.34
CA TRP A 370 -4.10 -20.41 5.13
C TRP A 370 -4.19 -19.18 4.25
N VAL A 371 -5.27 -18.43 4.38
CA VAL A 371 -5.53 -17.22 3.61
C VAL A 371 -5.91 -16.08 4.54
N THR A 372 -5.34 -14.90 4.32
CA THR A 372 -5.70 -13.67 5.02
C THR A 372 -6.80 -12.93 4.29
N ASP A 373 -7.75 -12.37 5.05
CA ASP A 373 -8.73 -11.38 4.60
C ASP A 373 -8.41 -10.05 5.29
N ASN A 374 -7.90 -9.10 4.51
CA ASN A 374 -7.35 -7.85 5.04
C ASN A 374 -8.45 -6.96 5.65
N ILE A 375 -9.56 -6.78 4.95
CA ILE A 375 -10.66 -5.90 5.38
C ILE A 375 -11.42 -6.49 6.56
N ALA A 376 -11.71 -7.80 6.52
CA ALA A 376 -12.45 -8.43 7.62
C ALA A 376 -11.58 -8.64 8.87
N GLY A 377 -10.25 -8.56 8.75
CA GLY A 377 -9.33 -8.92 9.83
C GLY A 377 -9.47 -10.40 10.19
N GLU A 378 -9.54 -11.27 9.19
CA GLU A 378 -9.71 -12.72 9.40
C GLU A 378 -8.56 -13.54 8.82
N LEU A 379 -8.30 -14.67 9.48
CA LEU A 379 -7.50 -15.76 8.94
C LEU A 379 -8.43 -16.94 8.60
N LEU A 380 -8.41 -17.34 7.34
CA LEU A 380 -9.18 -18.45 6.80
C LEU A 380 -8.30 -19.70 6.75
N ARG A 381 -8.79 -20.81 7.29
CA ARG A 381 -8.17 -22.13 7.11
C ARG A 381 -8.88 -22.88 6.00
N ILE A 382 -8.11 -23.38 5.06
CA ILE A 382 -8.58 -24.09 3.88
C ILE A 382 -8.10 -25.54 3.94
N ASP A 383 -9.02 -26.47 3.70
CA ASP A 383 -8.67 -27.89 3.53
C ASP A 383 -7.93 -28.08 2.20
N PRO A 384 -6.68 -28.59 2.22
CA PRO A 384 -5.86 -28.65 1.01
C PRO A 384 -6.35 -29.69 -0.02
N ALA A 385 -7.17 -30.66 0.38
CA ALA A 385 -7.70 -31.69 -0.52
C ALA A 385 -8.97 -31.23 -1.25
N THR A 386 -9.84 -30.54 -0.54
CA THR A 386 -11.15 -30.10 -1.05
C THR A 386 -11.15 -28.65 -1.54
N GLY A 387 -10.25 -27.81 -1.03
CA GLY A 387 -10.23 -26.37 -1.24
C GLY A 387 -11.24 -25.60 -0.38
N MET A 388 -12.01 -26.28 0.48
CA MET A 388 -13.08 -25.62 1.25
C MET A 388 -12.56 -24.91 2.50
N ILE A 389 -13.21 -23.80 2.86
CA ILE A 389 -12.99 -23.11 4.13
C ILE A 389 -13.47 -24.01 5.28
N THR A 390 -12.55 -24.36 6.17
CA THR A 390 -12.83 -25.17 7.37
C THR A 390 -13.03 -24.31 8.62
N HIS A 391 -12.30 -23.19 8.71
CA HIS A 391 -12.38 -22.27 9.84
C HIS A 391 -12.20 -20.82 9.40
N ARG A 392 -12.85 -19.92 10.13
CA ARG A 392 -12.66 -18.47 10.07
C ARG A 392 -12.22 -18.01 11.46
N ILE A 393 -11.08 -17.34 11.53
CA ILE A 393 -10.46 -16.94 12.79
C ILE A 393 -10.39 -15.42 12.79
N SER A 394 -11.13 -14.78 13.71
CA SER A 394 -11.04 -13.33 13.88
C SER A 394 -9.68 -12.96 14.48
N LEU A 395 -9.01 -12.01 13.85
CA LEU A 395 -7.74 -11.47 14.28
C LEU A 395 -7.96 -10.14 15.01
N PRO A 396 -7.10 -9.78 15.97
CA PRO A 396 -7.17 -8.49 16.67
C PRO A 396 -6.75 -7.28 15.83
N GLY A 397 -6.27 -7.49 14.59
CA GLY A 397 -5.65 -6.48 13.75
C GLY A 397 -5.72 -6.82 12.26
N SER A 398 -4.98 -6.10 11.41
CA SER A 398 -5.00 -6.34 9.96
C SER A 398 -4.26 -7.63 9.59
N ALA A 399 -4.54 -8.13 8.38
CA ALA A 399 -4.04 -9.40 7.87
C ALA A 399 -3.36 -9.18 6.50
N ASP A 400 -2.15 -8.60 6.51
CA ASP A 400 -1.49 -8.13 5.29
C ASP A 400 -0.59 -9.19 4.65
N ALA A 401 0.16 -9.94 5.45
CA ALA A 401 0.98 -11.05 4.98
C ALA A 401 0.96 -12.16 6.02
N LEU A 402 1.37 -13.37 5.63
CA LEU A 402 1.48 -14.47 6.58
C LEU A 402 2.62 -15.42 6.20
N ALA A 403 3.08 -16.18 7.20
CA ALA A 403 4.02 -17.28 7.03
C ALA A 403 3.60 -18.46 7.90
N ASP A 404 3.82 -19.68 7.40
CA ASP A 404 3.66 -20.92 8.17
C ASP A 404 5.03 -21.44 8.60
N GLY A 405 5.13 -21.94 9.82
CA GLY A 405 6.30 -22.66 10.30
C GLY A 405 6.55 -22.50 11.79
N MET A 406 7.51 -23.26 12.31
CA MET A 406 7.80 -23.31 13.75
C MET A 406 6.56 -23.65 14.61
N GLY A 407 5.65 -24.47 14.05
CA GLY A 407 4.41 -24.93 14.69
C GLY A 407 3.35 -23.84 14.87
N SER A 408 3.38 -22.78 14.07
CA SER A 408 2.40 -21.69 14.15
C SER A 408 2.19 -21.04 12.79
N VAL A 409 1.03 -20.40 12.64
CA VAL A 409 0.79 -19.44 11.56
C VAL A 409 1.06 -18.04 12.10
N TRP A 410 1.87 -17.28 11.39
CA TRP A 410 2.28 -15.94 11.77
C TRP A 410 1.68 -14.96 10.79
N VAL A 411 0.76 -14.11 11.26
CA VAL A 411 0.08 -13.10 10.44
C VAL A 411 0.67 -11.74 10.76
N MET A 412 1.12 -11.02 9.73
CA MET A 412 1.66 -9.68 9.82
C MET A 412 0.54 -8.65 9.75
N ASP A 413 0.47 -7.82 10.78
CA ASP A 413 -0.37 -6.63 10.82
C ASP A 413 0.49 -5.42 10.50
N ARG A 414 0.26 -4.84 9.32
CA ARG A 414 1.01 -3.68 8.85
C ARG A 414 0.60 -2.40 9.57
N VAL A 415 -0.65 -2.28 9.97
CA VAL A 415 -1.23 -1.04 10.51
C VAL A 415 -0.73 -0.80 11.93
N ASP A 416 -0.79 -1.82 12.77
CA ASP A 416 -0.37 -1.75 14.17
C ASP A 416 1.12 -2.11 14.37
N GLY A 417 1.80 -2.58 13.32
CA GLY A 417 3.21 -2.96 13.41
C GLY A 417 3.42 -4.18 14.30
N THR A 418 2.60 -5.21 14.11
CA THR A 418 2.62 -6.42 14.94
C THR A 418 2.63 -7.70 14.11
N VAL A 419 2.97 -8.81 14.77
CA VAL A 419 2.77 -10.17 14.27
C VAL A 419 1.83 -10.91 15.21
N ILE A 420 0.76 -11.46 14.64
CA ILE A 420 -0.26 -12.23 15.32
C ILE A 420 0.08 -13.71 15.14
N ARG A 421 0.35 -14.39 16.25
CA ARG A 421 0.66 -15.82 16.27
C ARG A 421 -0.63 -16.61 16.47
N VAL A 422 -0.90 -17.55 15.57
CA VAL A 422 -2.08 -18.43 15.61
C VAL A 422 -1.63 -19.89 15.75
N ASP A 423 -2.31 -20.62 16.64
CA ASP A 423 -2.14 -22.05 16.82
C ASP A 423 -2.95 -22.83 15.76
N PRO A 424 -2.30 -23.58 14.85
CA PRO A 424 -3.00 -24.36 13.84
C PRO A 424 -3.75 -25.57 14.41
N ALA A 425 -3.40 -26.06 15.61
CA ALA A 425 -4.09 -27.19 16.22
C ALA A 425 -5.45 -26.78 16.82
N THR A 426 -5.52 -25.59 17.41
CA THR A 426 -6.73 -25.09 18.09
C THR A 426 -7.47 -23.98 17.33
N ASN A 427 -6.87 -23.44 16.25
CA ASN A 427 -7.37 -22.29 15.49
C ASN A 427 -7.58 -21.04 16.37
N ARG A 428 -6.67 -20.81 17.32
CA ARG A 428 -6.76 -19.69 18.28
C ARG A 428 -5.57 -18.76 18.14
N VAL A 429 -5.84 -17.47 18.27
CA VAL A 429 -4.80 -16.45 18.46
C VAL A 429 -4.12 -16.73 19.80
N LEU A 430 -2.81 -16.97 19.76
CA LEU A 430 -1.97 -17.20 20.93
C LEU A 430 -1.43 -15.87 21.47
N GLN A 431 -1.00 -14.98 20.58
CA GLN A 431 -0.28 -13.77 20.96
C GLN A 431 -0.27 -12.73 19.84
N THR A 432 -0.21 -11.46 20.23
CA THR A 432 0.16 -10.33 19.35
C THR A 432 1.51 -9.79 19.80
N ILE A 433 2.46 -9.70 18.86
CA ILE A 433 3.88 -9.43 19.12
C ILE A 433 4.27 -8.15 18.39
N ALA A 434 4.68 -7.11 19.11
CA ALA A 434 5.15 -5.87 18.49
C ALA A 434 6.47 -6.08 17.72
N VAL A 435 6.56 -5.51 16.52
CA VAL A 435 7.77 -5.51 15.69
C VAL A 435 8.25 -4.08 15.44
N GLY A 436 8.38 -3.64 14.18
CA GLY A 436 8.66 -2.25 13.82
C GLY A 436 7.53 -1.60 13.03
N THR A 437 7.79 -0.38 12.58
CA THR A 437 6.85 0.46 11.83
C THR A 437 6.72 -0.02 10.38
N ALA A 438 5.48 -0.07 9.89
CA ALA A 438 5.11 -0.44 8.53
C ALA A 438 5.82 -1.72 8.05
N PRO A 439 5.57 -2.88 8.69
CA PRO A 439 6.16 -4.12 8.26
C PRO A 439 5.68 -4.47 6.84
N THR A 440 6.61 -4.96 6.02
CA THR A 440 6.45 -5.13 4.56
C THR A 440 6.48 -6.57 4.10
N GLY A 441 7.07 -7.46 4.90
CA GLY A 441 7.20 -8.88 4.58
C GLY A 441 7.51 -9.70 5.82
N ILE A 442 7.12 -10.98 5.78
CA ILE A 442 7.32 -11.95 6.85
C ILE A 442 7.81 -13.27 6.26
N SER A 443 8.77 -13.91 6.91
CA SER A 443 9.30 -15.21 6.49
C SER A 443 9.75 -16.04 7.69
N VAL A 444 9.64 -17.37 7.59
CA VAL A 444 10.09 -18.31 8.62
C VAL A 444 11.28 -19.09 8.09
N GLY A 445 12.38 -19.07 8.84
CA GLY A 445 13.62 -19.73 8.45
C GLY A 445 14.74 -19.46 9.45
N ALA A 446 15.83 -20.22 9.35
CA ALA A 446 16.99 -20.11 10.21
C ALA A 446 16.64 -20.09 11.72
N GLY A 447 15.64 -20.89 12.11
CA GLY A 447 15.17 -21.06 13.49
C GLY A 447 14.39 -19.87 14.08
N ALA A 448 13.92 -18.93 13.25
CA ALA A 448 13.16 -17.78 13.73
C ALA A 448 12.10 -17.31 12.71
N VAL A 449 11.26 -16.36 13.16
CA VAL A 449 10.39 -15.59 12.28
C VAL A 449 11.07 -14.24 12.02
N TRP A 450 11.13 -13.83 10.76
CA TRP A 450 11.79 -12.61 10.31
C TRP A 450 10.78 -11.68 9.68
N VAL A 451 10.81 -10.41 10.06
CA VAL A 451 9.87 -9.38 9.59
C VAL A 451 10.66 -8.17 9.09
N SER A 452 10.46 -7.76 7.85
CA SER A 452 11.03 -6.52 7.33
C SER A 452 10.19 -5.31 7.73
N ASN A 453 10.81 -4.30 8.34
CA ASN A 453 10.16 -3.06 8.75
C ASN A 453 10.62 -1.93 7.82
N GLY A 454 9.73 -1.53 6.91
CA GLY A 454 10.08 -0.63 5.81
C GLY A 454 10.55 0.73 6.29
N ASP A 455 9.72 1.39 7.11
CA ASP A 455 9.93 2.77 7.54
C ASP A 455 11.09 2.90 8.54
N ASP A 456 11.34 1.84 9.32
CA ASP A 456 12.45 1.81 10.29
C ASP A 456 13.79 1.43 9.64
N ALA A 457 13.81 1.00 8.38
CA ALA A 457 15.00 0.44 7.72
C ALA A 457 15.64 -0.72 8.51
N THR A 458 14.80 -1.58 9.11
CA THR A 458 15.22 -2.69 9.98
C THR A 458 14.54 -4.00 9.62
N VAL A 459 15.05 -5.08 10.21
CA VAL A 459 14.39 -6.39 10.26
C VAL A 459 14.26 -6.84 11.71
N SER A 460 13.08 -7.29 12.10
CA SER A 460 12.81 -7.90 13.41
C SER A 460 12.92 -9.42 13.33
N LYS A 461 13.63 -10.01 14.28
CA LYS A 461 13.71 -11.45 14.54
C LYS A 461 12.87 -11.79 15.75
N ILE A 462 11.92 -12.70 15.59
CA ILE A 462 11.08 -13.23 16.66
C ILE A 462 11.54 -14.66 16.98
N ASP A 463 11.89 -14.90 18.24
CA ASP A 463 12.13 -16.24 18.75
C ASP A 463 10.78 -16.98 18.89
N PRO A 464 10.55 -18.12 18.20
CA PRO A 464 9.26 -18.80 18.21
C PRO A 464 8.93 -19.47 19.54
N THR A 465 9.91 -19.64 20.44
CA THR A 465 9.72 -20.25 21.76
C THR A 465 9.51 -19.20 22.85
N THR A 466 10.32 -18.14 22.84
CA THR A 466 10.30 -17.11 23.89
C THR A 466 9.47 -15.89 23.51
N THR A 467 9.15 -15.73 22.23
CA THR A 467 8.50 -14.53 21.62
C THR A 467 9.31 -13.25 21.75
N LYS A 468 10.58 -13.38 22.16
CA LYS A 468 11.51 -12.26 22.25
C LYS A 468 11.78 -11.71 20.85
N VAL A 469 11.63 -10.40 20.73
CA VAL A 469 11.94 -9.67 19.49
C VAL A 469 13.30 -9.01 19.60
N THR A 470 14.12 -9.17 18.56
CA THR A 470 15.40 -8.45 18.39
C THR A 470 15.42 -7.81 17.02
N THR A 471 15.76 -6.52 16.94
CA THR A 471 15.68 -5.76 15.69
C THR A 471 17.07 -5.37 15.20
N PHE A 472 17.30 -5.45 13.89
CA PHE A 472 18.59 -5.24 13.24
C PHE A 472 18.48 -4.22 12.10
N PRO A 473 19.37 -3.22 12.01
CA PRO A 473 19.38 -2.29 10.88
C PRO A 473 19.93 -2.97 9.61
N VAL A 474 19.29 -2.71 8.47
CA VAL A 474 19.73 -3.27 7.17
C VAL A 474 20.36 -2.23 6.24
N GLY A 475 20.25 -0.94 6.60
CA GLY A 475 20.94 0.17 5.93
C GLY A 475 20.19 0.77 4.75
N GLY A 476 18.88 0.55 4.67
CA GLY A 476 17.95 1.13 3.69
C GLY A 476 16.53 0.60 3.94
N ARG A 477 15.54 1.08 3.17
CA ARG A 477 14.14 0.64 3.33
C ARG A 477 14.03 -0.87 3.13
N ALA A 478 13.53 -1.60 4.12
CA ALA A 478 13.37 -3.05 4.03
C ALA A 478 12.08 -3.37 3.25
N LEU A 479 12.22 -3.92 2.05
CA LEU A 479 11.11 -4.11 1.10
C LEU A 479 10.48 -5.49 1.22
N ALA A 480 11.33 -6.52 1.37
CA ALA A 480 10.90 -7.89 1.59
C ALA A 480 11.98 -8.68 2.31
N VAL A 481 11.59 -9.80 2.90
CA VAL A 481 12.48 -10.75 3.57
C VAL A 481 12.15 -12.17 3.13
N GLY A 482 13.20 -12.94 2.83
CA GLY A 482 13.12 -14.39 2.62
C GLY A 482 14.15 -15.08 3.51
N ALA A 483 13.75 -16.18 4.13
CA ALA A 483 14.62 -16.98 4.99
C ALA A 483 14.49 -18.46 4.66
N ASP A 484 15.60 -19.17 4.78
CA ASP A 484 15.66 -20.63 4.75
C ASP A 484 16.52 -21.13 5.91
N ASP A 485 16.86 -22.41 5.97
CA ASP A 485 17.71 -22.96 7.04
C ASP A 485 19.15 -22.43 7.03
N GLN A 486 19.62 -21.85 5.91
CA GLN A 486 21.00 -21.43 5.68
C GLN A 486 21.21 -19.91 5.83
N GLY A 487 20.15 -19.11 5.81
CA GLY A 487 20.29 -17.66 5.89
C GLY A 487 18.99 -16.88 5.86
N VAL A 488 19.18 -15.57 5.93
CA VAL A 488 18.12 -14.57 5.84
C VAL A 488 18.58 -13.52 4.85
N TRP A 489 17.73 -13.23 3.88
CA TRP A 489 17.98 -12.27 2.83
C TRP A 489 16.89 -11.21 2.83
N VAL A 490 17.32 -9.96 2.72
CA VAL A 490 16.46 -8.80 2.81
C VAL A 490 16.67 -7.98 1.56
N LEU A 491 15.59 -7.73 0.83
CA LEU A 491 15.62 -6.80 -0.27
C LEU A 491 15.54 -5.38 0.29
N VAL A 492 16.54 -4.56 -0.04
CA VAL A 492 16.73 -3.23 0.52
C VAL A 492 16.67 -2.18 -0.60
N GLY A 493 15.76 -1.23 -0.44
CA GLY A 493 15.57 -0.08 -1.32
C GLY A 493 16.38 1.14 -0.91
N LEU A 494 16.20 2.24 -1.64
CA LEU A 494 16.71 3.54 -1.22
C LEU A 494 16.02 3.97 0.09
N PRO A 495 16.70 4.77 0.93
CA PRO A 495 16.05 5.45 2.05
C PRO A 495 14.86 6.28 1.57
N ALA A 496 13.83 6.40 2.40
CA ALA A 496 12.64 7.22 2.15
C ALA A 496 12.97 8.71 2.05
#